data_AF-A0A160SYT2-F1
#
_entry.id   AF-A0A160SYT2-F1
#
_cell.length_a   1.000
_cell.length_b   1.000
_cell.length_c   1.000
_cell.angle_alpha   90.00
_cell.angle_beta   90.00
_cell.angle_gamma   90.00
#
_symmetry.space_group_name_H-M   'P 1'
#
loop_
_entity.id
_entity.type
_entity.pdbx_description
1 polymer ?
#
loop_
_entity_poly.entity_id
_entity_poly.type
_entity_poly.pdbx_seq_one_letter_code
_entity_poly.pdbx_strand_id
1 'polypeptide(L)'
;MGTSDGKVIGAVKIVDNGDPAERFNLVLVAEGYRQSELSTFASDANHFVSGLFNTAPFDDHRCAINVWRLDVASDESGADDPAGGTCNGTGAMPRTYFDARFCSGGIPRALVCDAGLVLTTVAAHVPQFHSAQVIVNSSKYGGTGGAVGVSSTAIVNGSDLPVDWREIVIHEMGHSIFGLADEYFYYAGCDSGETGQNNYFGGEPSQVNVTKSPTAAGKWDDLINIATLPTWSNPNCNICPAEPGEPGGPSDNTIVVGTFEGARYHHCGLYRPQADCKMRKLHEPFCKVCRRVIDEFLQPFDPPFCVDDLVIDISKWAAIATILFGVIQDGGGVIIVGGRPIPIDPWGPLRHSLWAALANPRQAQPATRDVLVGMALQQIATLVSEGELGMEIETLAAKLVETAAAKLPQATIR
;
A
#
# COMPACT_ATOMS: atom_id res chain seq x y z
N MET A 1 -23.16 -19.45 -12.66
CA MET A 1 -23.65 -19.62 -11.27
C MET A 1 -24.39 -18.34 -10.86
N GLY A 2 -24.70 -18.09 -9.59
CA GLY A 2 -25.35 -16.83 -9.19
C GLY A 2 -26.00 -16.87 -7.80
N THR A 3 -27.02 -16.02 -7.58
CA THR A 3 -27.67 -15.86 -6.25
C THR A 3 -28.25 -17.14 -5.63
N SER A 4 -28.43 -18.22 -6.41
CA SER A 4 -28.84 -19.55 -5.91
C SER A 4 -27.71 -20.39 -5.33
N ASP A 5 -26.46 -20.01 -5.57
CA ASP A 5 -25.24 -20.75 -5.20
C ASP A 5 -24.60 -20.18 -3.93
N GLY A 6 -25.41 -19.55 -3.09
CA GLY A 6 -24.99 -19.01 -1.82
C GLY A 6 -26.01 -18.05 -1.21
N LYS A 7 -25.57 -17.23 -0.25
CA LYS A 7 -26.39 -16.22 0.40
C LYS A 7 -25.55 -15.09 1.00
N VAL A 8 -26.11 -13.89 1.02
CA VAL A 8 -25.53 -12.77 1.75
C VAL A 8 -25.81 -12.96 3.25
N ILE A 9 -24.78 -12.80 4.07
CA ILE A 9 -24.88 -12.85 5.54
C ILE A 9 -25.08 -11.45 6.09
N GLY A 10 -24.31 -10.47 5.60
CA GLY A 10 -24.43 -9.08 5.98
C GLY A 10 -23.15 -8.28 5.78
N ALA A 11 -23.25 -6.96 5.97
CA ALA A 11 -22.11 -6.04 5.92
C ALA A 11 -21.67 -5.63 7.33
N VAL A 12 -20.36 -5.49 7.52
CA VAL A 12 -19.73 -5.01 8.75
C VAL A 12 -18.75 -3.92 8.38
N LYS A 13 -18.85 -2.74 9.00
CA LYS A 13 -17.81 -1.72 8.88
C LYS A 13 -16.61 -2.15 9.74
N ILE A 14 -15.47 -2.43 9.12
CA ILE A 14 -14.26 -2.93 9.78
C ILE A 14 -13.20 -1.84 10.03
N VAL A 15 -13.29 -0.73 9.30
CA VAL A 15 -12.56 0.52 9.57
C VAL A 15 -13.58 1.65 9.59
N ASP A 16 -13.67 2.34 10.72
CA ASP A 16 -14.60 3.46 10.93
C ASP A 16 -13.84 4.75 11.23
N ASN A 17 -13.61 5.54 10.19
CA ASN A 17 -12.94 6.83 10.23
C ASN A 17 -13.92 8.01 10.18
N GLY A 18 -15.23 7.74 10.25
CA GLY A 18 -16.27 8.77 10.30
C GLY A 18 -17.53 8.41 9.53
N ASP A 19 -18.38 9.42 9.37
CA ASP A 19 -19.64 9.31 8.64
C ASP A 19 -19.38 8.82 7.20
N PRO A 20 -20.03 7.74 6.74
CA PRO A 20 -19.96 7.30 5.35
C PRO A 20 -20.35 8.39 4.33
N ALA A 21 -21.09 9.44 4.71
CA ALA A 21 -21.36 10.57 3.83
C ALA A 21 -20.13 11.47 3.59
N GLU A 22 -19.12 11.40 4.44
CA GLU A 22 -17.93 12.26 4.43
C GLU A 22 -16.63 11.48 4.17
N ARG A 23 -16.70 10.15 3.99
CA ARG A 23 -15.54 9.28 3.79
C ARG A 23 -15.66 8.46 2.53
N PHE A 24 -14.53 8.11 1.95
CA PHE A 24 -14.49 7.13 0.88
C PHE A 24 -14.83 5.74 1.45
N ASN A 25 -15.93 5.16 1.01
CA ASN A 25 -16.41 3.85 1.50
C ASN A 25 -15.97 2.74 0.54
N LEU A 26 -14.93 2.02 0.91
CA LEU A 26 -14.42 0.84 0.21
C LEU A 26 -15.10 -0.42 0.77
N VAL A 27 -15.63 -1.28 -0.10
CA VAL A 27 -16.28 -2.54 0.31
C VAL A 27 -15.47 -3.73 -0.19
N LEU A 28 -15.04 -4.58 0.74
CA LEU A 28 -14.46 -5.89 0.44
C LEU A 28 -15.57 -6.93 0.40
N VAL A 29 -15.67 -7.68 -0.69
CA VAL A 29 -16.74 -8.64 -0.94
C VAL A 29 -16.17 -10.05 -0.96
N ALA A 30 -16.75 -10.94 -0.15
CA ALA A 30 -16.38 -12.36 -0.19
C ALA A 30 -16.83 -13.01 -1.49
N GLU A 31 -15.95 -13.79 -2.10
CA GLU A 31 -16.33 -14.71 -3.16
C GLU A 31 -15.58 -16.04 -3.01
N GLY A 32 -16.29 -17.14 -3.26
CA GLY A 32 -15.72 -18.49 -3.08
C GLY A 32 -15.45 -18.89 -1.63
N TYR A 33 -16.00 -18.18 -0.64
CA TYR A 33 -15.93 -18.57 0.77
C TYR A 33 -17.22 -19.26 1.18
N ARG A 34 -17.13 -20.48 1.71
CA ARG A 34 -18.26 -21.13 2.38
C ARG A 34 -18.62 -20.41 3.67
N GLN A 35 -19.83 -20.66 4.19
CA GLN A 35 -20.24 -20.11 5.49
C GLN A 35 -19.24 -20.45 6.62
N SER A 36 -18.61 -21.62 6.60
CA SER A 36 -17.57 -22.02 7.56
C SER A 36 -16.23 -21.30 7.37
N GLU A 37 -16.00 -20.68 6.21
CA GLU A 37 -14.76 -20.01 5.81
C GLU A 37 -14.85 -18.49 5.95
N LEU A 38 -16.00 -17.93 6.36
CA LEU A 38 -16.15 -16.47 6.54
C LEU A 38 -15.26 -15.90 7.65
N SER A 39 -14.80 -16.73 8.59
CA SER A 39 -13.76 -16.32 9.56
C SER A 39 -12.39 -16.15 8.90
N THR A 40 -12.10 -16.92 7.86
CA THR A 40 -10.92 -16.73 7.00
C THR A 40 -11.06 -15.45 6.19
N PHE A 41 -12.22 -15.21 5.54
CA PHE A 41 -12.46 -13.96 4.83
C PHE A 41 -12.36 -12.72 5.74
N ALA A 42 -12.85 -12.81 6.98
CA ALA A 42 -12.66 -11.76 7.97
C ALA A 42 -11.17 -11.46 8.23
N SER A 43 -10.33 -12.50 8.26
CA SER A 43 -8.88 -12.36 8.42
C SER A 43 -8.23 -11.78 7.17
N ASP A 44 -8.65 -12.22 5.98
CA ASP A 44 -8.19 -11.69 4.69
C ASP A 44 -8.54 -10.21 4.51
N ALA A 45 -9.74 -9.81 4.94
CA ALA A 45 -10.18 -8.41 4.94
C ALA A 45 -9.29 -7.53 5.84
N ASN A 46 -8.96 -7.99 7.05
CA ASN A 46 -8.04 -7.28 7.94
C ASN A 46 -6.61 -7.25 7.40
N HIS A 47 -6.18 -8.33 6.74
CA HIS A 47 -4.88 -8.42 6.08
C HIS A 47 -4.78 -7.38 4.97
N PHE A 48 -5.81 -7.28 4.13
CA PHE A 48 -5.93 -6.24 3.11
C PHE A 48 -5.86 -4.82 3.70
N VAL A 49 -6.67 -4.52 4.73
CA VAL A 49 -6.67 -3.20 5.39
C VAL A 49 -5.27 -2.82 5.85
N SER A 50 -4.53 -3.77 6.45
CA SER A 50 -3.14 -3.56 6.84
C SER A 50 -2.22 -3.29 5.64
N GLY A 51 -2.38 -4.02 4.53
CA GLY A 51 -1.59 -3.77 3.32
C GLY A 51 -1.89 -2.42 2.68
N LEU A 52 -3.17 -2.05 2.57
CA LEU A 52 -3.64 -0.79 2.03
C LEU A 52 -2.99 0.37 2.77
N PHE A 53 -3.15 0.43 4.08
CA PHE A 53 -2.65 1.55 4.88
C PHE A 53 -1.13 1.51 5.14
N ASN A 54 -0.41 0.47 4.70
CA ASN A 54 1.05 0.46 4.65
C ASN A 54 1.60 0.79 3.24
N THR A 55 0.72 1.15 2.32
CA THR A 55 1.08 1.51 0.94
C THR A 55 0.87 3.00 0.72
N ALA A 56 1.92 3.71 0.37
CA ALA A 56 1.79 5.12 0.00
C ALA A 56 0.98 5.30 -1.30
N PRO A 57 0.04 6.27 -1.34
CA PRO A 57 -0.19 7.32 -0.34
C PRO A 57 -1.39 7.05 0.61
N PHE A 58 -1.92 5.83 0.65
CA PHE A 58 -3.06 5.50 1.51
C PHE A 58 -2.70 5.56 3.01
N ASP A 59 -1.41 5.47 3.34
CA ASP A 59 -0.88 5.65 4.69
C ASP A 59 -1.11 7.06 5.23
N ASP A 60 -0.93 8.08 4.40
CA ASP A 60 -1.20 9.49 4.73
C ASP A 60 -2.71 9.83 4.66
N HIS A 61 -3.52 9.01 3.97
CA HIS A 61 -4.97 9.20 3.80
C HIS A 61 -5.83 8.19 4.58
N ARG A 62 -5.31 7.62 5.67
CA ARG A 62 -6.03 6.62 6.49
C ARG A 62 -7.43 7.08 6.87
N CYS A 63 -7.53 8.29 7.42
CA CYS A 63 -8.79 8.85 7.91
C CYS A 63 -9.78 9.20 6.80
N ALA A 64 -9.35 9.26 5.54
CA ALA A 64 -10.24 9.50 4.41
C ALA A 64 -11.11 8.27 4.08
N ILE A 65 -10.70 7.07 4.54
CA ILE A 65 -11.24 5.80 4.04
C ILE A 65 -11.98 5.04 5.16
N ASN A 66 -13.26 4.76 4.94
CA ASN A 66 -13.98 3.70 5.63
C ASN A 66 -13.82 2.38 4.85
N VAL A 67 -13.64 1.27 5.56
CA VAL A 67 -13.61 -0.06 4.96
C VAL A 67 -14.74 -0.91 5.52
N TRP A 68 -15.53 -1.46 4.62
CA TRP A 68 -16.60 -2.39 4.90
C TRP A 68 -16.22 -3.78 4.41
N ARG A 69 -16.70 -4.79 5.12
CA ARG A 69 -16.65 -6.20 4.72
C ARG A 69 -18.07 -6.67 4.46
N LEU A 70 -18.33 -7.22 3.28
CA LEU A 70 -19.60 -7.86 2.92
C LEU A 70 -19.43 -9.37 2.91
N ASP A 71 -19.97 -10.02 3.95
CA ASP A 71 -19.92 -11.46 4.11
C ASP A 71 -20.96 -12.12 3.20
N VAL A 72 -20.49 -12.85 2.20
CA VAL A 72 -21.30 -13.64 1.28
C VAL A 72 -20.79 -15.08 1.33
N ALA A 73 -21.68 -16.00 1.71
CA ALA A 73 -21.36 -17.41 1.77
C ALA A 73 -21.73 -18.06 0.44
N SER A 74 -20.73 -18.59 -0.27
CA SER A 74 -20.90 -19.49 -1.42
C SER A 74 -21.18 -20.92 -0.95
N ASP A 75 -21.84 -21.73 -1.79
CA ASP A 75 -22.06 -23.14 -1.51
C ASP A 75 -20.75 -23.96 -1.58
N GLU A 76 -19.88 -23.59 -2.52
CA GLU A 76 -18.59 -24.23 -2.72
C GLU A 76 -17.44 -23.23 -2.61
N SER A 77 -16.26 -23.77 -2.26
CA SER A 77 -15.05 -23.00 -2.09
C SER A 77 -14.29 -22.92 -3.41
N GLY A 78 -13.65 -21.79 -3.70
CA GLY A 78 -12.84 -21.60 -4.90
C GLY A 78 -13.43 -20.65 -5.93
N ALA A 79 -12.98 -20.83 -7.17
CA ALA A 79 -13.49 -20.18 -8.37
C ALA A 79 -13.36 -21.16 -9.54
N ASP A 80 -14.10 -20.91 -10.62
CA ASP A 80 -13.98 -21.67 -11.86
C ASP A 80 -12.55 -21.62 -12.38
N ASP A 81 -11.99 -22.78 -12.67
CA ASP A 81 -10.62 -22.94 -13.15
C ASP A 81 -10.58 -23.76 -14.46
N PRO A 82 -11.03 -23.17 -15.59
CA PRO A 82 -11.17 -23.90 -16.85
C PRO A 82 -9.89 -24.60 -17.32
N ALA A 83 -10.02 -25.85 -17.76
CA ALA A 83 -8.93 -26.62 -18.36
C ALA A 83 -8.95 -26.52 -19.90
N GLY A 84 -7.77 -26.63 -20.52
CA GLY A 84 -7.59 -26.78 -21.97
C GLY A 84 -7.32 -25.48 -22.73
N GLY A 85 -6.82 -25.62 -23.95
CA GLY A 85 -6.40 -24.47 -24.78
C GLY A 85 -5.25 -23.69 -24.13
N THR A 86 -5.36 -22.36 -24.09
CA THR A 86 -4.41 -21.50 -23.37
C THR A 86 -4.64 -21.49 -21.86
N CYS A 87 -5.76 -22.06 -21.38
CA CYS A 87 -6.09 -22.14 -19.96
C CYS A 87 -5.39 -23.35 -19.33
N ASN A 88 -4.59 -23.10 -18.29
CA ASN A 88 -3.84 -24.10 -17.54
C ASN A 88 -4.55 -24.52 -16.23
N GLY A 89 -5.88 -24.54 -16.25
CA GLY A 89 -6.70 -24.86 -15.07
C GLY A 89 -6.94 -26.35 -14.86
N THR A 90 -7.54 -26.66 -13.72
CA THR A 90 -7.90 -28.01 -13.25
C THR A 90 -9.22 -28.54 -13.82
N GLY A 91 -10.05 -27.67 -14.39
CA GLY A 91 -11.42 -27.94 -14.81
C GLY A 91 -12.45 -27.82 -13.69
N ALA A 92 -12.06 -27.32 -12.52
CA ALA A 92 -12.98 -27.09 -11.40
C ALA A 92 -14.04 -26.03 -11.77
N MET A 93 -15.29 -26.27 -11.36
CA MET A 93 -16.40 -25.33 -11.54
C MET A 93 -17.26 -25.23 -10.26
N PRO A 94 -16.70 -24.71 -9.14
CA PRO A 94 -17.41 -24.66 -7.86
C PRO A 94 -18.57 -23.68 -7.90
N ARG A 95 -19.72 -24.08 -7.36
CA ARG A 95 -20.92 -23.22 -7.25
C ARG A 95 -20.69 -22.06 -6.29
N THR A 96 -20.45 -20.88 -6.85
CA THR A 96 -20.11 -19.65 -6.13
C THR A 96 -21.08 -18.52 -6.43
N TYR A 97 -21.24 -17.59 -5.48
CA TYR A 97 -22.30 -16.58 -5.51
C TYR A 97 -22.14 -15.57 -6.65
N PHE A 98 -20.89 -15.14 -6.92
CA PHE A 98 -20.59 -14.14 -7.96
C PHE A 98 -19.96 -14.74 -9.22
N ASP A 99 -19.96 -16.07 -9.36
CA ASP A 99 -19.49 -16.78 -10.56
C ASP A 99 -18.04 -16.43 -10.91
N ALA A 100 -17.16 -16.34 -9.90
CA ALA A 100 -15.76 -16.05 -10.13
C ALA A 100 -15.07 -17.11 -11.00
N ARG A 101 -14.25 -16.65 -11.94
CA ARG A 101 -13.68 -17.48 -13.01
C ARG A 101 -12.31 -16.98 -13.46
N PHE A 102 -11.36 -17.91 -13.54
CA PHE A 102 -10.07 -17.69 -14.20
C PHE A 102 -10.15 -17.81 -15.72
N CYS A 103 -9.05 -17.49 -16.39
CA CYS A 103 -8.92 -17.60 -17.84
C CYS A 103 -9.92 -16.74 -18.64
N SER A 104 -10.23 -15.53 -18.15
CA SER A 104 -10.97 -14.55 -18.94
C SER A 104 -10.15 -14.13 -20.17
N GLY A 105 -10.79 -14.06 -21.34
CA GLY A 105 -10.11 -13.70 -22.59
C GLY A 105 -8.97 -14.65 -23.03
N GLY A 106 -8.89 -15.86 -22.46
CA GLY A 106 -7.82 -16.82 -22.74
C GLY A 106 -6.51 -16.56 -21.98
N ILE A 107 -6.49 -15.63 -21.02
CA ILE A 107 -5.32 -15.32 -20.18
C ILE A 107 -5.45 -16.06 -18.84
N PRO A 108 -4.59 -17.04 -18.52
CA PRO A 108 -4.72 -17.88 -17.31
C PRO A 108 -4.94 -17.13 -15.98
N ARG A 109 -4.23 -16.01 -15.79
CA ARG A 109 -4.27 -15.19 -14.56
C ARG A 109 -5.43 -14.19 -14.51
N ALA A 110 -6.18 -14.02 -15.61
CA ALA A 110 -7.29 -13.08 -15.65
C ALA A 110 -8.50 -13.67 -14.92
N LEU A 111 -8.67 -13.25 -13.67
CA LEU A 111 -9.74 -13.64 -12.77
C LEU A 111 -10.84 -12.56 -12.77
N VAL A 112 -12.06 -12.95 -13.13
CA VAL A 112 -13.24 -12.08 -13.22
C VAL A 112 -14.41 -12.66 -12.42
N CYS A 113 -15.47 -11.90 -12.23
CA CYS A 113 -16.74 -12.34 -11.65
C CYS A 113 -17.91 -11.57 -12.30
N ASP A 114 -19.15 -11.85 -11.90
CA ASP A 114 -20.31 -11.03 -12.24
C ASP A 114 -20.29 -9.70 -11.49
N ALA A 115 -19.62 -8.70 -12.06
CA ALA A 115 -19.50 -7.37 -11.49
C ALA A 115 -20.86 -6.66 -11.29
N GLY A 116 -21.85 -6.94 -12.15
CA GLY A 116 -23.19 -6.36 -12.01
C GLY A 116 -23.91 -6.89 -10.78
N LEU A 117 -23.79 -8.21 -10.54
CA LEU A 117 -24.32 -8.83 -9.33
C LEU A 117 -23.60 -8.34 -8.08
N VAL A 118 -22.27 -8.18 -8.12
CA VAL A 118 -21.50 -7.60 -7.00
C VAL A 118 -22.01 -6.21 -6.66
N LEU A 119 -22.07 -5.29 -7.63
CA LEU A 119 -22.48 -3.91 -7.41
C LEU A 119 -23.91 -3.79 -6.90
N THR A 120 -24.85 -4.58 -7.43
CA THR A 120 -26.25 -4.58 -6.95
C THR A 120 -26.36 -5.16 -5.54
N THR A 121 -25.58 -6.19 -5.21
CA THR A 121 -25.55 -6.78 -3.87
C THR A 121 -24.94 -5.82 -2.86
N VAL A 122 -23.83 -5.16 -3.20
CA VAL A 122 -23.19 -4.15 -2.35
C VAL A 122 -24.12 -2.96 -2.12
N ALA A 123 -24.74 -2.41 -3.17
CA ALA A 123 -25.66 -1.28 -3.05
C ALA A 123 -26.84 -1.56 -2.08
N ALA A 124 -27.31 -2.81 -2.04
CA ALA A 124 -28.39 -3.22 -1.13
C ALA A 124 -27.97 -3.28 0.35
N HIS A 125 -26.69 -3.43 0.66
CA HIS A 125 -26.17 -3.64 2.03
C HIS A 125 -25.29 -2.49 2.54
N VAL A 126 -24.62 -1.76 1.65
CA VAL A 126 -23.80 -0.59 1.94
C VAL A 126 -24.15 0.52 0.93
N PRO A 127 -25.31 1.20 1.06
CA PRO A 127 -25.81 2.12 0.04
C PRO A 127 -24.90 3.32 -0.27
N GLN A 128 -24.01 3.68 0.65
CA GLN A 128 -23.05 4.80 0.52
C GLN A 128 -21.67 4.32 0.01
N PHE A 129 -21.55 3.10 -0.49
CA PHE A 129 -20.30 2.61 -1.05
C PHE A 129 -19.84 3.48 -2.24
N HIS A 130 -18.53 3.61 -2.38
CA HIS A 130 -17.91 4.27 -3.53
C HIS A 130 -17.23 3.26 -4.46
N SER A 131 -16.65 2.20 -3.90
CA SER A 131 -16.00 1.14 -4.67
C SER A 131 -16.14 -0.22 -3.99
N ALA A 132 -16.14 -1.29 -4.78
CA ALA A 132 -16.15 -2.66 -4.32
C ALA A 132 -14.93 -3.43 -4.87
N GLN A 133 -14.31 -4.23 -4.01
CA GLN A 133 -13.18 -5.11 -4.31
C GLN A 133 -13.55 -6.53 -3.89
N VAL A 134 -13.48 -7.47 -4.82
CA VAL A 134 -13.88 -8.87 -4.63
C VAL A 134 -12.64 -9.68 -4.28
N ILE A 135 -12.67 -10.31 -3.10
CA ILE A 135 -11.61 -11.21 -2.65
C ILE A 135 -12.09 -12.63 -2.90
N VAL A 136 -11.39 -13.35 -3.76
CA VAL A 136 -11.74 -14.70 -4.20
C VAL A 136 -10.89 -15.70 -3.44
N ASN A 137 -11.53 -16.62 -2.71
CA ASN A 137 -10.86 -17.69 -1.96
C ASN A 137 -10.20 -18.71 -2.89
N SER A 138 -8.99 -18.43 -3.36
CA SER A 138 -8.25 -19.30 -4.26
C SER A 138 -6.75 -19.08 -4.08
N SER A 139 -6.00 -20.17 -4.03
CA SER A 139 -4.54 -20.13 -3.98
C SER A 139 -3.90 -19.94 -5.36
N LYS A 140 -4.69 -19.94 -6.44
CA LYS A 140 -4.20 -19.69 -7.81
C LYS A 140 -4.05 -18.19 -8.04
N TYR A 141 -2.88 -17.76 -8.51
CA TYR A 141 -2.60 -16.36 -8.81
C TYR A 141 -3.54 -15.81 -9.89
N GLY A 142 -4.22 -14.71 -9.58
CA GLY A 142 -4.96 -13.96 -10.58
C GLY A 142 -5.74 -12.79 -10.00
N GLY A 143 -6.03 -11.85 -10.87
CA GLY A 143 -6.79 -10.65 -10.58
C GLY A 143 -7.11 -9.90 -11.86
N THR A 144 -8.08 -9.01 -11.80
CA THR A 144 -8.36 -8.02 -12.84
C THR A 144 -9.02 -6.78 -12.23
N GLY A 145 -8.74 -5.63 -12.84
CA GLY A 145 -9.46 -4.38 -12.61
C GLY A 145 -10.70 -4.26 -13.51
N GLY A 146 -11.53 -3.28 -13.22
CA GLY A 146 -12.77 -3.02 -13.96
C GLY A 146 -13.74 -2.19 -13.13
N ALA A 147 -15.05 -2.42 -13.32
CA ALA A 147 -16.08 -1.78 -12.48
C ALA A 147 -16.00 -2.18 -11.00
N VAL A 148 -15.39 -3.33 -10.73
CA VAL A 148 -14.92 -3.80 -9.42
C VAL A 148 -13.50 -4.33 -9.63
N GLY A 149 -12.63 -4.21 -8.63
CA GLY A 149 -11.38 -4.96 -8.66
C GLY A 149 -11.60 -6.38 -8.12
N VAL A 150 -10.91 -7.35 -8.71
CA VAL A 150 -11.01 -8.76 -8.34
C VAL A 150 -9.61 -9.29 -8.10
N SER A 151 -9.39 -9.98 -6.98
CA SER A 151 -8.12 -10.65 -6.69
C SER A 151 -8.38 -11.98 -6.00
N SER A 152 -7.58 -12.98 -6.32
CA SER A 152 -7.49 -14.18 -5.48
C SER A 152 -6.70 -13.92 -4.21
N THR A 153 -6.72 -14.86 -3.26
CA THR A 153 -5.91 -14.85 -2.03
C THR A 153 -4.56 -15.56 -2.20
N ALA A 154 -4.03 -15.64 -3.42
CA ALA A 154 -2.81 -16.38 -3.71
C ALA A 154 -1.56 -15.73 -3.12
N ILE A 155 -0.67 -16.54 -2.54
CA ILE A 155 0.69 -16.13 -2.21
C ILE A 155 1.62 -16.84 -3.19
N VAL A 156 2.29 -16.07 -4.04
CA VAL A 156 3.21 -16.62 -5.05
C VAL A 156 4.63 -16.53 -4.54
N ASN A 157 5.22 -17.68 -4.25
CA ASN A 157 6.64 -17.77 -3.90
C ASN A 157 7.46 -17.92 -5.20
N GLY A 158 8.20 -16.87 -5.57
CA GLY A 158 9.14 -16.87 -6.70
C GLY A 158 10.60 -17.00 -6.25
N SER A 159 11.54 -16.80 -7.18
CA SER A 159 12.97 -16.64 -6.86
C SER A 159 13.31 -15.34 -6.13
N ASP A 160 12.38 -14.38 -6.16
CA ASP A 160 12.45 -13.09 -5.47
C ASP A 160 11.59 -13.09 -4.19
N LEU A 161 11.14 -11.90 -3.75
CA LEU A 161 10.22 -11.76 -2.62
C LEU A 161 8.87 -12.45 -2.91
N PRO A 162 8.26 -13.14 -1.92
CA PRO A 162 6.91 -13.66 -2.04
C PRO A 162 5.92 -12.54 -2.37
N VAL A 163 5.16 -12.72 -3.46
CA VAL A 163 4.07 -11.82 -3.81
C VAL A 163 2.86 -12.18 -2.97
N ASP A 164 2.51 -11.26 -2.07
CA ASP A 164 1.27 -11.29 -1.29
C ASP A 164 0.13 -10.73 -2.14
N TRP A 165 -1.04 -11.37 -2.13
CA TRP A 165 -2.19 -10.95 -2.94
C TRP A 165 -2.66 -9.53 -2.69
N ARG A 166 -2.33 -8.92 -1.55
CA ARG A 166 -2.61 -7.50 -1.28
C ARG A 166 -1.99 -6.58 -2.33
N GLU A 167 -0.81 -6.94 -2.84
CA GLU A 167 -0.17 -6.19 -3.93
C GLU A 167 -1.02 -6.20 -5.20
N ILE A 168 -1.68 -7.33 -5.49
CA ILE A 168 -2.54 -7.49 -6.67
C ILE A 168 -3.78 -6.61 -6.52
N VAL A 169 -4.55 -6.78 -5.44
CA VAL A 169 -5.79 -5.99 -5.27
C VAL A 169 -5.52 -4.49 -5.17
N ILE A 170 -4.41 -4.05 -4.58
CA ILE A 170 -4.05 -2.62 -4.56
C ILE A 170 -3.67 -2.12 -5.97
N HIS A 171 -3.03 -2.96 -6.80
CA HIS A 171 -2.84 -2.66 -8.22
C HIS A 171 -4.20 -2.56 -8.95
N GLU A 172 -5.13 -3.50 -8.72
CA GLU A 172 -6.46 -3.47 -9.35
C GLU A 172 -7.33 -2.28 -8.89
N MET A 173 -7.11 -1.77 -7.67
CA MET A 173 -7.67 -0.50 -7.21
C MET A 173 -7.19 0.68 -8.06
N GLY A 174 -5.93 0.65 -8.52
CA GLY A 174 -5.38 1.60 -9.49
C GLY A 174 -6.28 1.77 -10.71
N HIS A 175 -6.77 0.65 -11.26
CA HIS A 175 -7.70 0.67 -12.38
C HIS A 175 -9.13 1.02 -11.96
N SER A 176 -9.66 0.31 -10.97
CA SER A 176 -11.10 0.33 -10.64
C SER A 176 -11.56 1.60 -9.93
N ILE A 177 -10.65 2.31 -9.25
CA ILE A 177 -10.97 3.52 -8.50
C ILE A 177 -10.37 4.75 -9.17
N PHE A 178 -9.09 4.67 -9.56
CA PHE A 178 -8.31 5.83 -9.97
C PHE A 178 -8.17 5.96 -11.49
N GLY A 179 -8.67 4.99 -12.26
CA GLY A 179 -8.63 5.03 -13.73
C GLY A 179 -7.21 5.02 -14.30
N LEU A 180 -6.25 4.46 -13.57
CA LEU A 180 -4.86 4.30 -14.02
C LEU A 180 -4.79 3.19 -15.08
N ALA A 181 -3.84 3.30 -16.01
CA ALA A 181 -3.49 2.23 -16.94
C ALA A 181 -2.39 1.35 -16.37
N ASP A 182 -2.25 0.16 -16.93
CA ASP A 182 -1.05 -0.65 -16.75
C ASP A 182 0.16 0.03 -17.37
N GLU A 183 1.27 0.01 -16.63
CA GLU A 183 2.56 0.57 -17.04
C GLU A 183 3.53 -0.51 -17.53
N TYR A 184 3.19 -1.79 -17.42
CA TYR A 184 3.96 -2.86 -18.04
C TYR A 184 3.75 -2.92 -19.55
N PHE A 185 4.74 -3.45 -20.26
CA PHE A 185 4.90 -3.34 -21.72
C PHE A 185 4.55 -4.62 -22.49
N TYR A 186 3.89 -5.58 -21.86
CA TYR A 186 3.45 -6.84 -22.46
C TYR A 186 1.98 -7.10 -22.14
N TYR A 187 1.25 -7.88 -22.94
CA TYR A 187 -0.13 -8.27 -22.64
C TYR A 187 -0.17 -9.64 -21.95
N ALA A 188 0.47 -10.65 -22.55
CA ALA A 188 0.51 -12.02 -22.02
C ALA A 188 1.84 -12.37 -21.31
N GLY A 189 2.83 -11.47 -21.32
CA GLY A 189 4.15 -11.67 -20.74
C GLY A 189 5.23 -11.76 -21.83
N CYS A 190 6.45 -11.33 -21.53
CA CYS A 190 7.53 -11.29 -22.52
C CYS A 190 7.90 -12.67 -23.09
N ASP A 191 7.75 -13.72 -22.29
CA ASP A 191 8.03 -15.11 -22.71
C ASP A 191 6.86 -15.78 -23.45
N SER A 192 5.73 -15.08 -23.63
CA SER A 192 4.53 -15.66 -24.25
C SER A 192 4.64 -15.78 -25.78
N GLY A 193 5.64 -15.15 -26.39
CA GLY A 193 5.79 -15.07 -27.85
C GLY A 193 4.74 -14.20 -28.55
N GLU A 194 4.16 -13.22 -27.85
CA GLU A 194 3.20 -12.29 -28.45
C GLU A 194 3.87 -11.36 -29.47
N THR A 195 3.21 -11.12 -30.61
CA THR A 195 3.76 -10.31 -31.71
C THR A 195 2.94 -9.06 -32.02
N GLY A 196 1.77 -8.89 -31.38
CA GLY A 196 0.87 -7.77 -31.59
C GLY A 196 1.21 -6.51 -30.80
N GLN A 197 2.23 -6.57 -29.94
CA GLN A 197 2.50 -5.55 -28.92
C GLN A 197 3.76 -4.70 -29.18
N ASN A 198 4.44 -4.90 -30.31
CA ASN A 198 5.70 -4.23 -30.59
C ASN A 198 5.59 -2.69 -30.62
N ASN A 199 4.52 -2.16 -31.21
CA ASN A 199 4.34 -0.71 -31.38
C ASN A 199 2.89 -0.30 -31.16
N TYR A 200 2.70 0.82 -30.47
CA TYR A 200 1.39 1.45 -30.33
C TYR A 200 1.11 2.44 -31.47
N PHE A 201 -0.01 2.26 -32.18
CA PHE A 201 -0.43 3.13 -33.28
C PHE A 201 -1.72 3.92 -33.00
N GLY A 202 -2.34 3.74 -31.82
CA GLY A 202 -3.60 4.40 -31.46
C GLY A 202 -3.46 5.89 -31.12
N GLY A 203 -4.54 6.53 -30.63
CA GLY A 203 -4.55 7.92 -30.19
C GLY A 203 -3.97 8.13 -28.78
N GLU A 204 -3.90 9.37 -28.29
CA GLU A 204 -3.46 9.65 -26.92
C GLU A 204 -4.36 8.90 -25.90
N PRO A 205 -3.79 8.09 -24.99
CA PRO A 205 -4.54 7.46 -23.90
C PRO A 205 -5.31 8.46 -23.04
N SER A 206 -6.50 8.08 -22.57
CA SER A 206 -7.23 8.87 -21.58
C SER A 206 -6.58 8.82 -20.20
N GLN A 207 -6.01 7.67 -19.83
CA GLN A 207 -5.36 7.44 -18.54
C GLN A 207 -4.18 8.38 -18.33
N VAL A 208 -4.03 8.86 -17.10
CA VAL A 208 -3.11 9.94 -16.75
C VAL A 208 -1.66 9.48 -16.56
N ASN A 209 -1.43 8.19 -16.31
CA ASN A 209 -0.10 7.61 -16.07
C ASN A 209 0.53 6.96 -17.32
N VAL A 210 -0.06 7.15 -18.50
CA VAL A 210 0.52 6.72 -19.78
C VAL A 210 0.24 7.76 -20.86
N THR A 211 1.17 7.94 -21.80
CA THR A 211 1.05 8.96 -22.85
C THR A 211 1.76 8.55 -24.15
N LYS A 212 1.33 9.05 -25.30
CA LYS A 212 2.12 8.99 -26.55
C LYS A 212 3.15 10.10 -26.64
N SER A 213 2.99 11.15 -25.84
CA SER A 213 3.86 12.32 -25.92
C SER A 213 5.22 12.02 -25.27
N PRO A 214 6.35 12.10 -26.00
CA PRO A 214 7.67 11.88 -25.41
C PRO A 214 8.03 12.94 -24.37
N THR A 215 7.27 14.05 -24.30
CA THR A 215 7.41 15.11 -23.30
C THR A 215 6.30 15.11 -22.24
N ALA A 216 5.42 14.10 -22.25
CA ALA A 216 4.24 14.01 -21.38
C ALA A 216 3.31 15.23 -21.41
N ALA A 217 3.30 15.95 -22.53
CA ALA A 217 2.53 17.17 -22.71
C ALA A 217 1.05 16.97 -22.34
N GLY A 218 0.54 17.79 -21.42
CA GLY A 218 -0.86 17.73 -20.96
C GLY A 218 -1.17 16.59 -19.99
N LYS A 219 -0.14 15.95 -19.40
CA LYS A 219 -0.28 14.87 -18.41
C LYS A 219 0.53 15.16 -17.14
N TRP A 220 1.84 14.92 -17.18
CA TRP A 220 2.75 15.12 -16.05
C TRP A 220 4.00 15.92 -16.44
N ASP A 221 3.92 16.67 -17.54
CA ASP A 221 4.96 17.59 -18.00
C ASP A 221 5.37 18.59 -16.92
N ASP A 222 4.46 18.96 -16.02
CA ASP A 222 4.71 19.81 -14.85
C ASP A 222 5.60 19.15 -13.76
N LEU A 223 5.70 17.82 -13.74
CA LEU A 223 6.48 17.07 -12.76
C LEU A 223 7.86 16.66 -13.27
N ILE A 224 8.17 16.88 -14.55
CA ILE A 224 9.43 16.46 -15.16
C ILE A 224 10.56 17.38 -14.70
N ASN A 225 11.61 16.78 -14.14
CA ASN A 225 12.79 17.50 -13.64
C ASN A 225 14.08 17.20 -14.42
N ILE A 226 13.97 16.58 -15.60
CA ILE A 226 15.09 16.24 -16.48
C ILE A 226 15.03 17.03 -17.79
N ALA A 227 16.20 17.50 -18.25
CA ALA A 227 16.32 18.31 -19.45
C ALA A 227 16.29 17.51 -20.77
N THR A 228 16.53 16.19 -20.72
CA THR A 228 16.56 15.30 -21.87
C THR A 228 15.35 14.38 -21.85
N LEU A 229 14.51 14.48 -22.88
CA LEU A 229 13.31 13.68 -23.07
C LEU A 229 13.32 13.01 -24.47
N PRO A 230 12.84 11.76 -24.62
CA PRO A 230 12.39 10.91 -23.53
C PRO A 230 13.53 10.51 -22.59
N THR A 231 13.20 10.27 -21.33
CA THR A 231 14.19 9.89 -20.30
C THR A 231 14.84 8.55 -20.63
N TRP A 232 14.06 7.63 -21.20
CA TRP A 232 14.55 6.40 -21.77
C TRP A 232 13.67 5.96 -22.94
N SER A 233 14.29 5.44 -23.99
CA SER A 233 13.62 4.88 -25.16
C SER A 233 14.05 3.43 -25.37
N ASN A 234 13.11 2.58 -25.79
CA ASN A 234 13.40 1.19 -26.08
C ASN A 234 14.18 1.11 -27.40
N PRO A 235 15.42 0.61 -27.42
CA PRO A 235 16.24 0.56 -28.63
C PRO A 235 15.71 -0.41 -29.69
N ASN A 236 14.85 -1.37 -29.33
CA ASN A 236 14.29 -2.35 -30.27
C ASN A 236 12.87 -2.77 -29.89
N CYS A 237 11.89 -2.23 -30.61
CA CYS A 237 10.46 -2.50 -30.40
C CYS A 237 10.04 -3.97 -30.66
N ASN A 238 10.88 -4.79 -31.31
CA ASN A 238 10.59 -6.21 -31.52
C ASN A 238 11.02 -7.08 -30.33
N ILE A 239 11.62 -6.48 -29.31
CA ILE A 239 12.04 -7.15 -28.09
C ILE A 239 11.37 -6.42 -26.92
N CYS A 240 10.96 -7.17 -25.91
CA CYS A 240 10.52 -6.58 -24.65
C CYS A 240 11.60 -5.62 -24.13
N PRO A 241 11.22 -4.42 -23.66
CA PRO A 241 12.10 -3.56 -22.89
C PRO A 241 12.83 -4.34 -21.78
N ALA A 242 14.13 -4.11 -21.64
CA ALA A 242 14.91 -4.65 -20.52
C ALA A 242 14.48 -3.99 -19.20
N GLU A 243 14.66 -4.70 -18.09
CA GLU A 243 14.30 -4.18 -16.77
C GLU A 243 15.21 -3.02 -16.36
N PRO A 244 14.75 -2.13 -15.45
CA PRO A 244 15.62 -1.10 -14.89
C PRO A 244 16.90 -1.69 -14.27
N GLY A 245 18.04 -1.07 -14.57
CA GLY A 245 19.36 -1.53 -14.11
C GLY A 245 20.00 -2.64 -14.97
N GLU A 246 19.26 -3.26 -15.89
CA GLU A 246 19.82 -4.25 -16.82
C GLU A 246 20.50 -3.60 -18.05
N PRO A 247 21.44 -4.29 -18.72
CA PRO A 247 22.03 -3.80 -19.96
C PRO A 247 20.98 -3.48 -21.02
N GLY A 248 20.94 -2.22 -21.44
CA GLY A 248 19.97 -1.71 -22.43
C GLY A 248 18.66 -1.21 -21.83
N GLY A 249 18.42 -1.40 -20.53
CA GLY A 249 17.25 -0.87 -19.81
C GLY A 249 17.45 0.56 -19.29
N PRO A 250 16.40 1.16 -18.70
CA PRO A 250 16.51 2.46 -18.04
C PRO A 250 17.37 2.37 -16.77
N SER A 251 17.82 3.52 -16.25
CA SER A 251 18.44 3.56 -14.93
C SER A 251 17.44 3.09 -13.86
N ASP A 252 17.92 2.35 -12.87
CA ASP A 252 17.17 1.92 -11.67
C ASP A 252 16.87 3.08 -10.69
N ASN A 253 16.77 4.32 -11.19
CA ASN A 253 16.44 5.47 -10.37
C ASN A 253 14.92 5.70 -10.39
N THR A 254 14.23 5.04 -9.47
CA THR A 254 12.77 5.11 -9.30
C THR A 254 12.28 6.45 -8.73
N ILE A 255 13.15 7.42 -8.47
CA ILE A 255 12.77 8.76 -7.98
C ILE A 255 12.59 9.76 -9.13
N VAL A 256 13.23 9.52 -10.27
CA VAL A 256 13.17 10.41 -11.43
C VAL A 256 11.78 10.33 -12.06
N VAL A 257 11.16 11.49 -12.26
CA VAL A 257 9.93 11.64 -13.05
C VAL A 257 10.32 12.14 -14.43
N GLY A 258 9.90 11.40 -15.45
CA GLY A 258 10.28 11.61 -16.83
C GLY A 258 9.36 10.86 -17.79
N THR A 259 9.89 10.42 -18.92
CA THR A 259 9.15 9.61 -19.89
C THR A 259 9.98 8.39 -20.26
N PHE A 260 9.52 7.22 -19.81
CA PHE A 260 10.16 5.93 -20.02
C PHE A 260 9.33 5.15 -21.02
N GLU A 261 9.88 4.87 -22.20
CA GLU A 261 9.16 4.15 -23.24
C GLU A 261 8.82 2.72 -22.81
N GLY A 262 7.69 2.21 -23.33
CA GLY A 262 7.13 0.92 -22.96
C GLY A 262 6.09 1.07 -21.86
N ALA A 263 4.81 0.90 -22.22
CA ALA A 263 3.68 1.01 -21.29
C ALA A 263 2.42 0.46 -21.94
N ARG A 264 1.38 0.20 -21.14
CA ARG A 264 0.06 -0.24 -21.59
C ARG A 264 0.14 -1.36 -22.62
N TYR A 265 0.91 -2.39 -22.27
CA TYR A 265 1.10 -3.61 -23.05
C TYR A 265 1.88 -3.44 -24.35
N HIS A 266 2.55 -2.30 -24.58
CA HIS A 266 3.33 -2.07 -25.79
C HIS A 266 4.81 -1.82 -25.49
N HIS A 267 5.70 -2.37 -26.33
CA HIS A 267 7.15 -2.18 -26.20
C HIS A 267 7.61 -0.76 -26.56
N CYS A 268 6.90 -0.08 -27.47
CA CYS A 268 7.24 1.23 -28.01
C CYS A 268 6.01 2.09 -28.31
N GLY A 269 6.22 3.40 -28.41
CA GLY A 269 5.19 4.38 -28.81
C GLY A 269 4.27 4.86 -27.69
N LEU A 270 4.47 4.37 -26.47
CA LEU A 270 3.85 4.85 -25.24
C LEU A 270 4.91 5.01 -24.14
N TYR A 271 4.71 5.99 -23.28
CA TYR A 271 5.61 6.32 -22.17
C TYR A 271 4.88 6.23 -20.84
N ARG A 272 5.58 5.72 -19.83
CA ARG A 272 5.20 5.78 -18.41
C ARG A 272 6.05 6.81 -17.66
N PRO A 273 5.64 7.25 -16.46
CA PRO A 273 6.23 8.43 -15.82
C PRO A 273 7.54 8.14 -15.09
N GLN A 274 7.74 6.90 -14.63
CA GLN A 274 8.91 6.47 -13.88
C GLN A 274 9.38 5.09 -14.35
N ALA A 275 10.65 4.76 -14.07
CA ALA A 275 11.21 3.46 -14.46
C ALA A 275 10.38 2.29 -13.91
N ASP A 276 9.91 2.42 -12.67
CA ASP A 276 9.07 1.47 -11.96
C ASP A 276 7.88 2.13 -11.23
N CYS A 277 6.84 1.33 -11.01
CA CYS A 277 5.57 1.73 -10.42
C CYS A 277 4.79 0.48 -10.00
N LYS A 278 3.92 0.59 -8.98
CA LYS A 278 2.93 -0.45 -8.66
C LYS A 278 2.04 -0.84 -9.85
N MET A 279 1.77 0.10 -10.77
CA MET A 279 1.03 -0.18 -12.02
C MET A 279 1.87 -0.90 -13.09
N ARG A 280 3.17 -1.07 -12.87
CA ARG A 280 4.08 -1.82 -13.73
C ARG A 280 4.43 -3.18 -13.13
N LYS A 281 4.87 -3.17 -11.86
CA LYS A 281 5.49 -4.30 -11.17
C LYS A 281 5.05 -4.30 -9.71
N LEU A 282 4.73 -5.49 -9.18
CA LEU A 282 4.39 -5.67 -7.78
C LEU A 282 5.63 -5.43 -6.88
N HIS A 283 5.43 -5.14 -5.60
CA HIS A 283 6.46 -4.69 -4.64
C HIS A 283 7.04 -3.29 -4.88
N GLU A 284 6.73 -2.66 -6.00
CA GLU A 284 7.06 -1.25 -6.21
C GLU A 284 5.97 -0.34 -5.65
N PRO A 285 6.30 0.83 -5.09
CA PRO A 285 5.29 1.81 -4.70
C PRO A 285 4.63 2.42 -5.95
N PHE A 286 3.50 3.09 -5.78
CA PHE A 286 2.97 3.93 -6.87
C PHE A 286 4.00 4.99 -7.27
N CYS A 287 4.12 5.25 -8.58
CA CYS A 287 4.95 6.34 -9.07
C CYS A 287 4.33 7.70 -8.69
N LYS A 288 5.11 8.79 -8.73
CA LYS A 288 4.66 10.13 -8.32
C LYS A 288 3.41 10.60 -9.04
N VAL A 289 3.24 10.26 -10.32
CA VAL A 289 2.03 10.61 -11.08
C VAL A 289 0.82 9.84 -10.56
N CYS A 290 0.97 8.53 -10.32
CA CYS A 290 -0.10 7.72 -9.74
C CYS A 290 -0.44 8.17 -8.31
N ARG A 291 0.56 8.52 -7.48
CA ARG A 291 0.32 9.08 -6.14
C ARG A 291 -0.46 10.38 -6.19
N ARG A 292 -0.05 11.33 -7.04
CA ARG A 292 -0.79 12.60 -7.24
C ARG A 292 -2.27 12.36 -7.53
N VAL A 293 -2.57 11.38 -8.38
CA VAL A 293 -3.96 11.04 -8.73
C VAL A 293 -4.73 10.46 -7.55
N ILE A 294 -4.09 9.59 -6.76
CA ILE A 294 -4.69 8.99 -5.57
C ILE A 294 -4.90 10.07 -4.49
N ASP A 295 -3.91 10.94 -4.27
CA ASP A 295 -3.95 12.04 -3.31
C ASP A 295 -5.10 13.00 -3.65
N GLU A 296 -5.15 13.49 -4.89
CA GLU A 296 -6.21 14.38 -5.38
C GLU A 296 -7.60 13.74 -5.28
N PHE A 297 -7.69 12.42 -5.48
CA PHE A 297 -8.95 11.69 -5.36
C PHE A 297 -9.41 11.55 -3.90
N LEU A 298 -8.50 11.27 -2.98
CA LEU A 298 -8.82 11.03 -1.57
C LEU A 298 -8.97 12.33 -0.76
N GLN A 299 -8.32 13.41 -1.19
CA GLN A 299 -8.32 14.70 -0.50
C GLN A 299 -9.72 15.21 -0.10
N PRO A 300 -10.79 15.11 -0.92
CA PRO A 300 -12.12 15.55 -0.53
C PRO A 300 -12.75 14.75 0.61
N PHE A 301 -12.27 13.53 0.86
CA PHE A 301 -12.73 12.65 1.94
C PHE A 301 -11.87 12.77 3.20
N ASP A 302 -10.72 13.43 3.10
CA ASP A 302 -9.72 13.48 4.17
C ASP A 302 -10.04 14.61 5.17
N PRO A 303 -10.33 14.29 6.45
CA PRO A 303 -10.59 15.32 7.43
C PRO A 303 -9.33 16.12 7.78
N PRO A 304 -9.46 17.41 8.15
CA PRO A 304 -8.32 18.25 8.55
C PRO A 304 -7.62 17.78 9.84
N PHE A 305 -8.24 16.87 10.60
CA PHE A 305 -7.65 16.25 11.77
C PHE A 305 -7.97 14.75 11.78
N CYS A 306 -6.92 13.94 11.75
CA CYS A 306 -7.00 12.49 11.83
C CYS A 306 -6.50 12.01 13.20
N VAL A 307 -7.35 11.34 13.99
CA VAL A 307 -6.94 10.82 15.31
C VAL A 307 -6.02 9.59 15.16
N ASP A 308 -6.05 8.91 14.01
CA ASP A 308 -5.13 7.80 13.71
C ASP A 308 -3.69 8.28 13.37
N ASP A 309 -3.45 9.57 13.13
CA ASP A 309 -2.11 10.16 13.09
C ASP A 309 -1.44 10.28 14.47
N LEU A 310 -2.18 9.99 15.56
CA LEU A 310 -1.59 9.68 16.87
C LEU A 310 -0.98 8.28 16.93
N VAL A 311 -1.01 7.50 15.85
CA VAL A 311 -0.01 6.47 15.62
C VAL A 311 1.29 7.21 15.28
N ILE A 312 2.03 7.55 16.34
CA ILE A 312 3.39 8.10 16.30
C ILE A 312 4.15 7.43 15.15
N ASP A 313 4.39 8.16 14.06
CA ASP A 313 5.27 7.70 12.99
C ASP A 313 6.69 7.71 13.55
N ILE A 314 7.09 6.54 14.06
CA ILE A 314 8.36 6.38 14.76
C ILE A 314 9.53 6.51 13.78
N SER A 315 9.30 6.43 12.47
CA SER A 315 10.35 6.68 11.47
C SER A 315 10.62 8.18 11.29
N LYS A 316 9.57 9.02 11.30
CA LYS A 316 9.69 10.49 11.41
C LYS A 316 10.24 10.90 12.77
N TRP A 317 9.87 10.22 13.86
CA TRP A 317 10.50 10.43 15.18
C TRP A 317 11.91 9.89 15.30
N ALA A 318 12.29 8.84 14.58
CA ALA A 318 13.67 8.38 14.50
C ALA A 318 14.53 9.39 13.73
N ALA A 319 13.97 10.04 12.68
CA ALA A 319 14.61 11.17 12.01
C ALA A 319 14.72 12.39 12.95
N ILE A 320 13.65 12.75 13.67
CA ILE A 320 13.68 13.82 14.68
C ILE A 320 14.67 13.50 15.80
N ALA A 321 14.72 12.26 16.30
CA ALA A 321 15.69 11.80 17.30
C ALA A 321 17.11 11.75 16.73
N THR A 322 17.30 11.44 15.44
CA THR A 322 18.62 11.50 14.79
C THR A 322 19.05 12.96 14.55
N ILE A 323 18.12 13.88 14.33
CA ILE A 323 18.40 15.32 14.22
C ILE A 323 18.69 15.91 15.61
N LEU A 324 17.90 15.56 16.63
CA LEU A 324 18.06 16.05 18.01
C LEU A 324 19.23 15.39 18.75
N PHE A 325 19.49 14.10 18.53
CA PHE A 325 20.51 13.30 19.26
C PHE A 325 21.64 12.75 18.39
N GLY A 326 21.57 12.86 17.06
CA GLY A 326 22.64 12.46 16.14
C GLY A 326 23.49 13.63 15.61
N VAL A 327 23.03 14.88 15.74
CA VAL A 327 23.77 16.08 15.31
C VAL A 327 24.63 16.67 16.44
N ILE A 328 24.33 16.37 17.70
CA ILE A 328 25.15 16.79 18.85
C ILE A 328 25.98 15.60 19.32
N GLN A 329 27.18 15.45 18.76
CA GLN A 329 28.15 14.43 19.21
C GLN A 329 28.74 14.71 20.60
N ASP A 330 28.37 15.82 21.27
CA ASP A 330 28.99 16.29 22.52
C ASP A 330 28.03 16.43 23.73
N GLY A 331 26.91 15.70 23.76
CA GLY A 331 25.96 15.74 24.88
C GLY A 331 26.03 14.52 25.82
N GLY A 332 26.90 14.55 26.82
CA GLY A 332 26.98 13.54 27.89
C GLY A 332 25.77 13.53 28.84
N GLY A 333 25.47 12.37 29.43
CA GLY A 333 24.40 12.18 30.42
C GLY A 333 24.76 12.75 31.81
N VAL A 334 23.84 12.61 32.78
CA VAL A 334 23.94 13.21 34.12
C VAL A 334 23.78 12.13 35.19
N ILE A 335 24.67 12.10 36.19
CA ILE A 335 24.49 11.31 37.42
C ILE A 335 24.03 12.21 38.57
N ILE A 336 23.32 11.65 39.56
CA ILE A 336 22.93 12.39 40.76
C ILE A 336 23.76 11.93 41.95
N VAL A 337 24.61 12.83 42.46
CA VAL A 337 25.38 12.63 43.69
C VAL A 337 24.88 13.62 44.74
N GLY A 338 24.35 13.09 45.85
CA GLY A 338 23.81 13.92 46.93
C GLY A 338 22.59 14.77 46.54
N GLY A 339 21.77 14.30 45.60
CA GLY A 339 20.59 15.03 45.13
C GLY A 339 20.87 16.13 44.10
N ARG A 340 22.11 16.23 43.58
CA ARG A 340 22.48 17.19 42.53
C ARG A 340 22.98 16.51 41.25
N PRO A 341 22.51 16.95 40.07
CA PRO A 341 22.96 16.44 38.78
C PRO A 341 24.40 16.87 38.43
N ILE A 342 25.25 15.93 37.99
CA ILE A 342 26.65 16.10 37.53
C ILE A 342 26.83 15.44 36.15
N PRO A 343 27.35 16.11 35.10
CA PRO A 343 27.51 15.55 33.73
C PRO A 343 28.68 14.54 33.57
N ILE A 344 28.53 13.50 32.72
CA ILE A 344 29.60 12.53 32.33
C ILE A 344 29.47 12.02 30.86
N ASP A 345 30.61 11.70 30.22
CA ASP A 345 30.87 11.17 28.84
C ASP A 345 30.69 9.62 28.69
N PRO A 346 30.61 8.95 27.50
CA PRO A 346 29.31 8.56 26.94
C PRO A 346 29.20 7.07 26.45
N TRP A 347 28.02 6.46 26.69
CA TRP A 347 27.37 5.38 25.92
C TRP A 347 27.99 3.97 25.80
N GLY A 348 28.20 3.28 26.92
CA GLY A 348 28.35 1.83 26.90
C GLY A 348 27.00 1.07 26.73
N PRO A 349 26.50 0.33 27.74
CA PRO A 349 25.44 -0.68 27.55
C PRO A 349 24.06 -0.16 27.08
N LEU A 350 23.77 1.13 27.28
CA LEU A 350 22.50 1.76 26.85
C LEU A 350 22.35 1.81 25.34
N ARG A 351 23.43 1.91 24.56
CA ARG A 351 23.35 2.02 23.09
C ARG A 351 22.66 0.80 22.47
N HIS A 352 22.96 -0.41 22.94
CA HIS A 352 22.37 -1.63 22.39
C HIS A 352 20.88 -1.80 22.72
N SER A 353 20.44 -1.43 23.92
CA SER A 353 19.03 -1.55 24.32
C SER A 353 18.16 -0.41 23.78
N LEU A 354 18.71 0.80 23.68
CA LEU A 354 18.04 1.98 23.14
C LEU A 354 17.81 1.86 21.64
N TRP A 355 18.83 1.46 20.87
CA TRP A 355 18.67 1.26 19.42
C TRP A 355 17.79 0.04 19.10
N ALA A 356 17.83 -1.03 19.90
CA ALA A 356 16.89 -2.14 19.76
C ALA A 356 15.44 -1.72 20.04
N ALA A 357 15.22 -0.87 21.06
CA ALA A 357 13.90 -0.34 21.37
C ALA A 357 13.41 0.66 20.31
N LEU A 358 14.29 1.48 19.72
CA LEU A 358 13.95 2.40 18.63
C LEU A 358 13.75 1.68 17.29
N ALA A 359 14.51 0.62 17.02
CA ALA A 359 14.37 -0.21 15.81
C ALA A 359 13.14 -1.12 15.86
N ASN A 360 12.68 -1.50 17.06
CA ASN A 360 11.46 -2.29 17.23
C ASN A 360 10.59 -1.80 18.41
N PRO A 361 9.98 -0.60 18.29
CA PRO A 361 9.27 0.06 19.39
C PRO A 361 8.15 -0.81 19.92
N ARG A 362 7.39 -1.48 19.06
CA ARG A 362 6.26 -2.36 19.44
C ARG A 362 6.65 -3.57 20.30
N GLN A 363 7.94 -3.92 20.36
CA GLN A 363 8.46 -5.00 21.19
C GLN A 363 9.17 -4.50 22.47
N ALA A 364 9.48 -3.20 22.57
CA ALA A 364 10.08 -2.63 23.77
C ALA A 364 9.11 -2.67 24.95
N GLN A 365 9.61 -2.84 26.18
CA GLN A 365 8.75 -2.76 27.38
C GLN A 365 8.08 -1.38 27.46
N PRO A 366 6.80 -1.28 27.89
CA PRO A 366 6.10 0.00 27.98
C PRO A 366 6.86 1.07 28.75
N ALA A 367 7.45 0.71 29.90
CA ALA A 367 8.27 1.62 30.69
C ALA A 367 9.50 2.17 29.93
N THR A 368 10.10 1.39 29.03
CA THR A 368 11.23 1.84 28.20
C THR A 368 10.80 2.88 27.16
N ARG A 369 9.59 2.72 26.60
CA ARG A 369 9.01 3.70 25.67
C ARG A 369 8.66 5.00 26.38
N ASP A 370 8.06 4.90 27.56
CA ASP A 370 7.64 6.06 28.35
C ASP A 370 8.84 6.92 28.77
N VAL A 371 9.97 6.30 29.13
CA VAL A 371 11.24 7.03 29.40
C VAL A 371 11.72 7.78 28.17
N LEU A 372 11.73 7.15 27.00
CA LEU A 372 12.16 7.77 25.74
C LEU A 372 11.28 8.97 25.37
N VAL A 373 9.96 8.81 25.50
CA VAL A 373 8.99 9.89 25.23
C VAL A 373 9.18 11.04 26.22
N GLY A 374 9.34 10.75 27.51
CA GLY A 374 9.60 11.78 28.51
C GLY A 374 10.88 12.57 28.23
N MET A 375 11.97 11.91 27.83
CA MET A 375 13.22 12.58 27.46
C MET A 375 13.07 13.46 26.21
N ALA A 376 12.33 13.00 25.19
CA ALA A 376 12.07 13.77 23.99
C ALA A 376 11.21 15.02 24.28
N LEU A 377 10.17 14.87 25.12
CA LEU A 377 9.33 15.99 25.56
C LEU A 377 10.13 17.03 26.35
N GLN A 378 11.08 16.59 27.19
CA GLN A 378 11.96 17.50 27.92
C GLN A 378 12.84 18.33 26.97
N GLN A 379 13.33 17.74 25.87
CA GLN A 379 14.07 18.50 24.86
C GLN A 379 13.19 19.47 24.08
N ILE A 380 11.97 19.06 23.72
CA ILE A 380 11.01 19.93 23.04
C ILE A 380 10.64 21.12 23.92
N ALA A 381 10.49 20.94 25.23
CA ALA A 381 10.26 22.03 26.17
C ALA A 381 11.30 23.14 26.06
N THR A 382 12.57 22.81 25.78
CA THR A 382 13.64 23.81 25.62
C THR A 382 13.53 24.64 24.33
N LEU A 383 12.75 24.16 23.35
CA LEU A 383 12.52 24.82 22.07
C LEU A 383 11.25 25.70 22.08
N VAL A 384 10.43 25.60 23.11
CA VAL A 384 9.22 26.41 23.27
C VAL A 384 9.62 27.81 23.71
N SER A 385 9.25 28.82 22.91
CA SER A 385 9.57 30.23 23.17
C SER A 385 8.75 30.83 24.31
N GLU A 386 7.59 30.26 24.63
CA GLU A 386 6.73 30.66 25.74
C GLU A 386 7.14 29.95 27.04
N GLY A 387 7.72 30.70 27.98
CA GLY A 387 8.35 30.14 29.17
C GLY A 387 7.40 29.35 30.09
N GLU A 388 6.13 29.72 30.20
CA GLU A 388 5.16 29.04 31.07
C GLU A 388 4.76 27.67 30.50
N LEU A 389 4.44 27.61 29.21
CA LEU A 389 4.16 26.37 28.49
C LEU A 389 5.39 25.44 28.43
N GLY A 390 6.59 26.00 28.23
CA GLY A 390 7.84 25.23 28.32
C GLY A 390 8.01 24.55 29.68
N MET A 391 7.78 25.29 30.77
CA MET A 391 7.86 24.74 32.14
C MET A 391 6.81 23.67 32.44
N GLU A 392 5.59 23.82 31.92
CA GLU A 392 4.55 22.79 32.05
C GLU A 392 4.94 21.49 31.35
N ILE A 393 5.42 21.59 30.11
CA ILE A 393 5.88 20.43 29.32
C ILE A 393 7.05 19.75 30.02
N GLU A 394 8.01 20.52 30.53
CA GLU A 394 9.16 20.00 31.28
C GLU A 394 8.73 19.25 32.55
N THR A 395 7.77 19.80 33.29
CA THR A 395 7.23 19.18 34.52
C THR A 395 6.53 17.85 34.23
N LEU A 396 5.72 17.81 33.16
CA LEU A 396 5.03 16.61 32.71
C LEU A 396 6.02 15.54 32.21
N ALA A 397 7.02 15.96 31.45
CA ALA A 397 8.10 15.11 30.95
C ALA A 397 8.89 14.46 32.10
N ALA A 398 9.32 15.26 33.09
CA ALA A 398 10.07 14.76 34.24
C ALA A 398 9.26 13.72 35.04
N LYS A 399 7.97 13.99 35.27
CA LYS A 399 7.07 13.07 35.99
C LYS A 399 6.87 11.74 35.25
N LEU A 400 6.79 11.78 33.92
CA LEU A 400 6.68 10.59 33.08
C LEU A 400 7.95 9.73 33.19
N VAL A 401 9.14 10.34 33.06
CA VAL A 401 10.43 9.65 33.19
C VAL A 401 10.55 9.01 34.59
N GLU A 402 10.25 9.75 35.65
CA GLU A 402 10.36 9.26 37.03
C GLU A 402 9.44 8.05 37.27
N THR A 403 8.17 8.15 36.83
CA THR A 403 7.18 7.08 37.00
C THR A 403 7.53 5.83 36.19
N ALA A 404 8.10 6.01 35.00
CA ALA A 404 8.49 4.92 34.12
C ALA A 404 9.78 4.24 34.59
N ALA A 405 10.77 5.03 35.03
CA ALA A 405 12.04 4.54 35.57
C ALA A 405 11.81 3.63 36.79
N ALA A 406 10.85 3.96 37.67
CA ALA A 406 10.49 3.13 38.82
C ALA A 406 9.99 1.72 38.46
N LYS A 407 9.58 1.48 37.20
CA LYS A 407 9.07 0.19 36.70
C LYS A 407 10.13 -0.62 35.95
N LEU A 408 11.33 -0.08 35.74
CA LEU A 408 12.40 -0.77 35.02
C LEU A 408 13.24 -1.66 35.97
N PRO A 409 13.80 -2.78 35.49
CA PRO A 409 14.73 -3.59 36.26
C PRO A 409 15.94 -2.77 36.75
N GLN A 410 16.42 -3.04 37.96
CA GLN A 410 17.55 -2.31 38.57
C GLN A 410 18.85 -2.34 37.74
N ALA A 411 19.01 -3.33 36.86
CA ALA A 411 20.13 -3.42 35.92
C ALA A 411 20.03 -2.45 34.72
N THR A 412 18.84 -1.90 34.47
CA THR A 412 18.53 -0.97 33.38
C THR A 412 18.63 0.49 33.84
N ILE A 413 18.58 0.73 35.15
CA ILE A 413 18.68 2.04 35.81
C ILE A 413 20.15 2.23 36.23
N ARG A 414 21.01 2.66 35.32
CA ARG A 414 22.38 3.09 35.66
C ARG A 414 22.80 4.29 34.83
#